data_AF-A0A8J6UYA9-F1
#
_entry.id   AF-A0A8J6UYA9-F1
#
_cell.length_a   1.000
_cell.length_b   1.000
_cell.length_c   1.000
_cell.angle_alpha   90.00
_cell.angle_beta   90.00
_cell.angle_gamma   90.00
#
_symmetry.space_group_name_H-M   'P 1'
#
loop_
_entity.id
_entity.type
_entity.pdbx_description
1 polymer ?
#
loop_
_entity_poly.entity_id
_entity_poly.type
_entity_poly.pdbx_seq_one_letter_code
_entity_poly.pdbx_strand_id
1 'polypeptide(L)'
;MLLERWLVRVINVPKALSLRGYPAGVEAELHLEIQDNILPDNNGKFILAVSGGRGEVTKGGRGELRLDVRGLSPLFTGLFTPHQLQTIGQIEATADAIAAATQIFAGSEPWMSDHF
;
A
#
# COMPACT_ATOMS: atom_id res chain seq x y z
N MET A 1 -2.12 28.30 -8.08
CA MET A 1 -3.28 27.44 -7.77
C MET A 1 -2.86 26.54 -6.62
N LEU A 2 -3.55 26.58 -5.47
CA LEU A 2 -3.24 25.66 -4.37
C LEU A 2 -3.68 24.26 -4.80
N LEU A 3 -2.79 23.27 -4.69
CA LEU A 3 -3.14 21.87 -4.86
C LEU A 3 -3.96 21.43 -3.65
N GLU A 4 -5.20 21.03 -3.88
CA GLU A 4 -6.04 20.41 -2.85
C GLU A 4 -5.73 18.92 -2.73
N ARG A 5 -5.69 18.42 -1.49
CA ARG A 5 -5.50 16.99 -1.22
C ARG A 5 -6.85 16.33 -0.98
N TRP A 6 -7.11 15.24 -1.70
CA TRP A 6 -8.25 14.36 -1.48
C TRP A 6 -7.82 13.13 -0.67
N LEU A 7 -8.79 12.45 -0.08
CA LEU A 7 -8.55 11.32 0.82
C LEU A 7 -9.04 10.01 0.19
N VAL A 8 -8.33 8.92 0.48
CA VAL A 8 -8.71 7.55 0.10
C VAL A 8 -8.95 6.72 1.35
N ARG A 9 -9.93 5.82 1.28
CA ARG A 9 -10.09 4.74 2.23
C ARG A 9 -10.12 3.40 1.49
N VAL A 10 -9.17 2.53 1.81
CA VAL A 10 -9.21 1.14 1.35
C VAL A 10 -10.31 0.40 2.12
N ILE A 11 -11.33 -0.07 1.41
CA ILE A 11 -12.50 -0.75 2.01
C ILE A 11 -12.28 -2.26 2.11
N ASN A 12 -11.63 -2.86 1.11
CA ASN A 12 -11.30 -4.28 1.07
C ASN A 12 -9.83 -4.42 0.65
N VAL A 13 -8.97 -4.75 1.61
CA VAL A 13 -7.51 -4.78 1.41
C VAL A 13 -7.10 -5.77 0.31
N PRO A 14 -7.49 -7.06 0.35
CA PRO A 14 -7.09 -8.01 -0.69
C PRO A 14 -7.55 -7.59 -2.07
N LYS A 15 -8.80 -7.15 -2.21
CA LYS A 15 -9.36 -6.77 -3.50
C LYS A 15 -8.72 -5.50 -4.05
N ALA A 16 -8.50 -4.48 -3.21
CA ALA A 16 -7.88 -3.24 -3.65
C ALA A 16 -6.46 -3.48 -4.17
N LEU A 17 -5.64 -4.21 -3.41
CA LEU A 17 -4.27 -4.56 -3.81
C LEU A 17 -4.25 -5.45 -5.07
N SER A 18 -5.14 -6.44 -5.18
CA SER A 18 -5.19 -7.31 -6.37
C SER A 18 -5.62 -6.58 -7.65
N LEU A 19 -6.46 -5.53 -7.53
CA LEU A 19 -6.96 -4.75 -8.67
C LEU A 19 -6.07 -3.56 -9.03
N ARG A 20 -5.10 -3.21 -8.19
CA ARG A 20 -4.16 -2.13 -8.48
C ARG A 20 -3.23 -2.54 -9.61
N GLY A 21 -2.97 -1.62 -10.54
CA GLY A 21 -1.88 -1.79 -11.51
C GLY A 21 -0.51 -1.54 -10.86
N TYR A 22 0.50 -2.32 -11.23
CA TYR A 22 1.86 -2.20 -10.72
C TYR A 22 2.86 -1.94 -11.86
N PRO A 23 4.05 -1.39 -11.57
CA PRO A 23 5.09 -1.24 -12.59
C PRO A 23 5.44 -2.59 -13.24
N ALA A 24 5.44 -2.65 -14.58
CA ALA A 24 5.53 -3.92 -15.31
C ALA A 24 6.85 -4.71 -15.11
N GLY A 25 7.92 -4.02 -14.73
CA GLY A 25 9.24 -4.64 -14.48
C GLY A 25 9.48 -5.09 -13.03
N VAL A 26 8.48 -4.97 -12.14
CA VAL A 26 8.61 -5.36 -10.74
C VAL A 26 8.17 -6.80 -10.55
N GLU A 27 9.07 -7.59 -9.98
CA GLU A 27 8.86 -8.97 -9.54
C GLU A 27 9.23 -9.02 -8.05
N ALA A 28 8.22 -9.01 -7.17
CA ALA A 28 8.46 -8.86 -5.74
C ALA A 28 7.33 -9.46 -4.91
N GLU A 29 7.65 -9.83 -3.67
CA GLU A 29 6.70 -10.26 -2.65
C GLU A 29 6.81 -9.34 -1.42
N LEU A 30 5.67 -8.93 -0.87
CA LEU A 30 5.59 -8.07 0.31
C LEU A 30 4.65 -8.66 1.36
N HIS A 31 5.16 -8.84 2.58
CA HIS A 31 4.40 -9.39 3.70
C HIS A 31 3.86 -8.27 4.59
N LEU A 32 2.57 -8.01 4.48
CA LEU A 32 1.85 -6.97 5.18
C LEU A 32 1.24 -7.50 6.48
N GLU A 33 1.15 -6.66 7.50
CA GLU A 33 0.27 -6.84 8.66
C GLU A 33 -0.58 -5.58 8.83
N ILE A 34 -1.89 -5.72 8.65
CA ILE A 34 -2.84 -4.62 8.58
C ILE A 34 -3.71 -4.58 9.82
N GLN A 35 -3.93 -3.37 10.33
CA GLN A 35 -4.93 -3.06 11.35
C GLN A 35 -6.02 -2.15 10.79
N ASP A 36 -7.28 -2.47 11.06
CA ASP A 36 -8.45 -1.65 10.72
C ASP A 36 -9.48 -1.77 11.84
N ASN A 37 -9.65 -0.71 12.62
CA ASN A 37 -10.56 -0.67 13.76
C ASN A 37 -12.04 -0.50 13.36
N ILE A 38 -12.33 -0.25 12.08
CA ILE A 38 -13.70 -0.02 11.57
C ILE A 38 -14.18 -1.21 10.75
N LEU A 39 -13.32 -1.81 9.92
CA LEU A 39 -13.66 -2.97 9.09
C LEU A 39 -12.81 -4.18 9.51
N PRO A 40 -13.31 -5.02 10.45
CA PRO A 40 -12.55 -6.14 11.01
C PRO A 40 -11.96 -7.10 9.98
N ASP A 41 -12.64 -7.30 8.85
CA ASP A 41 -12.21 -8.20 7.76
C ASP A 41 -10.90 -7.77 7.07
N ASN A 42 -10.50 -6.51 7.21
CA ASN A 42 -9.21 -6.02 6.71
C ASN A 42 -8.04 -6.34 7.66
N ASN A 43 -8.31 -6.77 8.90
CA ASN A 43 -7.24 -7.07 9.85
C ASN A 43 -6.54 -8.38 9.51
N GLY A 44 -5.24 -8.42 9.79
CA GLY A 44 -4.42 -9.62 9.72
C GLY A 44 -3.26 -9.48 8.76
N LYS A 45 -2.65 -10.62 8.44
CA LYS A 45 -1.47 -10.69 7.59
C LYS A 45 -1.85 -11.02 6.16
N PHE A 46 -1.17 -10.39 5.22
CA PHE A 46 -1.35 -10.60 3.79
C PHE A 46 0.00 -10.70 3.09
N ILE A 47 0.04 -11.50 2.04
CA ILE A 47 1.17 -11.55 1.10
C ILE A 47 0.68 -10.92 -0.19
N LEU A 48 1.34 -9.86 -0.63
CA LEU A 48 1.16 -9.28 -1.96
C LEU A 48 2.31 -9.76 -2.84
N ALA A 49 2.02 -10.61 -3.81
CA ALA A 49 2.95 -10.97 -4.89
C ALA A 49 2.66 -10.09 -6.11
N VAL A 50 3.69 -9.44 -6.65
CA VAL A 50 3.61 -8.60 -7.86
C VAL A 50 4.46 -9.21 -8.95
N SER A 51 3.85 -9.42 -10.12
CA SER A 51 4.51 -9.94 -11.31
C SER A 51 3.81 -9.46 -12.57
N GLY A 52 4.57 -9.09 -13.60
CA GLY A 52 4.03 -8.64 -14.89
C GLY A 52 2.97 -7.54 -14.77
N GLY A 53 3.17 -6.59 -13.84
CA GLY A 53 2.28 -5.45 -13.57
C GLY A 53 0.97 -5.77 -12.84
N ARG A 54 0.81 -6.99 -12.34
CA ARG A 54 -0.38 -7.46 -11.61
C ARG A 54 -0.04 -7.85 -10.17
N GLY A 55 -1.00 -7.65 -9.27
CA GLY A 55 -0.91 -8.08 -7.88
C GLY A 55 -1.82 -9.26 -7.60
N GLU A 56 -1.32 -10.23 -6.82
CA GLU A 56 -2.11 -11.30 -6.23
C GLU A 56 -1.96 -11.23 -4.71
N VAL A 57 -3.08 -11.32 -3.99
CA VAL A 57 -3.09 -11.27 -2.52
C VAL A 57 -3.56 -12.59 -1.93
N THR A 58 -2.74 -13.13 -1.03
CA THR A 58 -3.10 -14.29 -0.19
C THR A 58 -3.06 -13.93 1.29
N LYS A 59 -3.81 -14.67 2.12
CA LYS A 59 -3.78 -14.49 3.58
C LYS A 59 -2.52 -15.13 4.17
N GLY A 60 -1.98 -14.52 5.22
CA GLY A 60 -0.82 -15.02 5.96
C GLY A 60 0.45 -14.21 5.69
N GLY A 61 1.60 -14.86 5.83
CA GLY A 61 2.91 -14.21 5.69
C GLY A 61 3.50 -13.73 7.02
N ARG A 62 4.66 -13.06 6.90
CA ARG A 62 5.51 -12.74 8.05
C ARG A 62 5.08 -11.45 8.77
N GLY A 63 4.46 -10.50 8.08
CA GLY A 63 4.07 -9.21 8.63
C GLY A 63 5.28 -8.28 8.81
N GLU A 64 6.14 -8.23 7.79
CA GLU A 64 7.39 -7.45 7.80
C GLU A 64 7.19 -5.96 7.53
N LEU A 65 6.01 -5.59 7.01
CA LEU A 65 5.54 -4.21 6.89
C LEU A 65 4.20 -4.10 7.61
N ARG A 66 4.20 -3.43 8.76
CA ARG A 66 3.06 -3.25 9.66
C ARG A 66 2.53 -1.83 9.54
N LEU A 67 1.21 -1.71 9.41
CA LEU A 67 0.52 -0.44 9.25
C LEU A 67 -0.97 -0.57 9.54
N ASP A 68 -1.61 0.55 9.84
CA ASP A 68 -3.07 0.61 9.82
C ASP A 68 -3.59 0.93 8.41
N VAL A 69 -4.90 0.80 8.21
CA VAL A 69 -5.54 1.12 6.94
C VAL A 69 -5.38 2.60 6.52
N ARG A 70 -5.11 3.50 7.47
CA ARG A 70 -4.90 4.93 7.20
C ARG A 70 -3.51 5.15 6.60
N GLY A 71 -2.50 4.44 7.09
CA GLY A 71 -1.15 4.37 6.53
C GLY A 71 -1.11 3.63 5.18
N LEU A 72 -2.00 2.64 5.00
CA LEU A 72 -2.13 1.95 3.71
C LEU A 72 -2.64 2.88 2.60
N SER A 73 -3.58 3.79 2.89
CA SER A 73 -4.16 4.68 1.87
C SER A 73 -3.11 5.49 1.07
N PRO A 74 -2.21 6.27 1.68
CA PRO A 74 -1.19 7.02 0.95
C PRO A 74 -0.10 6.14 0.33
N LEU A 75 0.16 4.95 0.88
CA LEU A 75 1.04 3.96 0.26
C LEU A 75 0.41 3.41 -1.03
N PHE A 76 -0.86 3.04 -0.96
CA PHE A 76 -1.64 2.48 -2.06
C PHE A 76 -1.72 3.46 -3.25
N THR A 77 -1.97 4.74 -2.97
CA THR A 77 -2.04 5.77 -4.02
C THR A 77 -0.68 6.21 -4.54
N GLY A 78 0.42 5.86 -3.87
CA GLY A 78 1.76 6.36 -4.19
C GLY A 78 1.97 7.83 -3.80
N LEU A 79 1.10 8.42 -2.98
CA LEU A 79 1.23 9.81 -2.53
C LEU A 79 2.46 10.00 -1.63
N PHE A 80 2.75 9.02 -0.78
CA PHE A 80 3.96 9.01 0.04
C PHE A 80 4.74 7.73 -0.18
N THR A 81 6.07 7.87 -0.23
CA THR A 81 6.98 6.73 -0.29
C THR A 81 6.94 5.94 1.04
N PRO A 82 7.29 4.64 1.03
CA PRO A 82 7.40 3.85 2.25
C PRO A 82 8.35 4.47 3.28
N HIS A 83 9.48 5.05 2.84
CA HIS A 83 10.41 5.76 3.72
C HIS A 83 9.79 6.99 4.38
N GLN A 84 9.03 7.80 3.64
CA GLN A 84 8.31 8.94 4.23
C GLN A 84 7.31 8.48 5.28
N LEU A 85 6.53 7.44 4.97
CA LEU A 85 5.54 6.86 5.88
C LEU A 85 6.18 6.26 7.14
N GLN A 86 7.33 5.59 7.02
CA GLN A 86 8.11 5.13 8.15
C GLN A 86 8.62 6.30 9.01
N THR A 87 9.14 7.35 8.36
CA THR A 87 9.65 8.55 9.05
C THR A 87 8.58 9.24 9.90
N ILE A 88 7.33 9.26 9.44
CA ILE A 88 6.20 9.85 10.18
C ILE A 88 5.43 8.84 11.05
N GLY A 89 5.96 7.63 11.23
CA GLY A 89 5.39 6.61 12.11
C GLY A 89 4.08 5.97 11.63
N GLN A 90 3.78 6.04 10.33
CA GLN A 90 2.60 5.38 9.73
C GLN A 90 2.89 3.92 9.31
N ILE A 91 4.16 3.55 9.20
CA ILE A 91 4.61 2.20 8.88
C ILE A 91 5.75 1.80 9.83
N GLU A 92 5.72 0.57 10.33
CA GLU A 92 6.85 -0.11 10.96
C GLU A 92 7.27 -1.27 10.06
N ALA A 93 8.53 -1.30 9.62
CA ALA A 93 8.95 -2.30 8.65
C ALA A 93 10.45 -2.61 8.69
N THR A 94 10.83 -3.80 8.20
CA THR A 94 12.23 -4.13 7.93
C THR A 94 12.76 -3.33 6.74
N ALA A 95 14.09 -3.22 6.62
CA ALA A 95 14.71 -2.54 5.49
C ALA A 95 14.34 -3.19 4.15
N ASP A 96 14.32 -4.53 4.09
CA ASP A 96 13.95 -5.29 2.89
C ASP A 96 12.49 -5.05 2.50
N ALA A 97 11.58 -4.99 3.48
CA ALA A 97 10.17 -4.70 3.22
C ALA A 97 9.95 -3.27 2.73
N ILE A 98 10.72 -2.29 3.23
CA ILE A 98 10.72 -0.91 2.72
C ILE A 98 11.23 -0.88 1.27
N ALA A 99 12.31 -1.60 0.96
CA ALA A 99 12.83 -1.67 -0.41
C ALA A 99 11.82 -2.30 -1.37
N ALA A 100 11.21 -3.44 -1.00
CA ALA A 100 10.18 -4.10 -1.79
C ALA A 100 8.95 -3.19 -2.00
N ALA A 101 8.45 -2.58 -0.93
CA ALA A 101 7.32 -1.64 -1.01
C ALA A 101 7.64 -0.43 -1.90
N THR A 102 8.90 0.05 -1.91
CA THR A 102 9.31 1.19 -2.73
C THR A 102 9.23 0.82 -4.22
N GLN A 103 9.64 -0.39 -4.59
CA GLN A 103 9.50 -0.88 -5.97
C GLN A 103 8.03 -1.10 -6.34
N ILE A 104 7.27 -1.77 -5.47
CA ILE A 104 5.87 -2.14 -5.71
C ILE A 104 4.99 -0.90 -5.88
N PHE A 105 5.13 0.10 -5.00
CA PHE A 105 4.25 1.26 -4.97
C PHE A 105 4.81 2.49 -5.70
N ALA A 106 5.93 2.35 -6.42
CA ALA A 106 6.46 3.41 -7.27
C ALA A 106 5.42 3.87 -8.32
N GLY A 107 5.32 5.18 -8.50
CA GLY A 107 4.38 5.81 -9.43
C GLY A 107 4.52 7.32 -9.43
N SER A 108 3.84 7.98 -10.36
CA SER A 108 3.67 9.43 -10.34
C SER A 108 2.76 9.86 -9.20
N GLU A 109 2.91 11.10 -8.73
CA GLU A 109 2.03 11.67 -7.72
C GLU A 109 0.55 11.58 -8.17
N PRO A 110 -0.36 11.07 -7.32
CA PRO A 110 -1.76 10.91 -7.68
C PRO A 110 -2.47 12.27 -7.74
N TRP A 111 -3.22 12.52 -8.81
CA TRP A 111 -3.96 13.76 -9.02
C TRP A 111 -5.32 13.50 -9.69
N MET A 112 -6.20 14.49 -9.65
CA MET A 112 -7.51 14.47 -10.31
C MET A 112 -7.83 15.86 -10.86
N SER A 113 -8.48 15.92 -12.03
CA SER A 113 -8.91 17.18 -12.66
C SER A 113 -10.13 17.81 -12.00
N ASP A 114 -10.96 16.99 -11.38
CA ASP A 114 -12.30 17.33 -10.90
C ASP A 114 -12.36 17.41 -9.36
N HIS A 115 -13.35 18.15 -8.87
CA HIS A 115 -13.71 18.23 -7.46
C HIS A 115 -15.19 17.81 -7.31
N PHE A 116 -15.51 17.06 -6.26
CA PHE A 116 -16.88 16.61 -5.94
C PHE A 116 -17.11 16.50 -4.43
#